data_AF-A0A0F7VHK5-F1
#
_entry.id   AF-A0A0F7VHK5-F1
#
_cell.length_a   1.000
_cell.length_b   1.000
_cell.length_c   1.000
_cell.angle_alpha   90.00
_cell.angle_beta   90.00
_cell.angle_gamma   90.00
#
_symmetry.space_group_name_H-M   'P 1'
#
loop_
_entity.id
_entity.type
_entity.pdbx_description
1 polymer ?
#
loop_
_entity_poly.entity_id
_entity_poly.type
_entity_poly.pdbx_seq_one_letter_code
_entity_poly.pdbx_strand_id
1 'polypeptide(L)'
;MQKQKKKLRDCVGSKFGAMLDMLTDRCATMCLLVTLAHFYPSYMFFFQLSMALDIASHWLHLHSSVVQGGASHKLIDLSANPILRIYYHSKIVLFCMCAGNELFYCMLYLLHFTEGPIIWFIGLWKLICILTFPVSIVKSGISVVQLIAASKNMVSLDMAEREKAQAKTE
;
A
#
# COMPACT_ATOMS: atom_id res chain seq x y z
N MET A 1 3.06 -2.34 40.59
CA MET A 1 3.78 -3.11 39.55
C MET A 1 2.89 -3.87 38.55
N GLN A 2 1.81 -4.56 38.95
CA GLN A 2 0.94 -5.30 38.01
C GLN A 2 0.15 -4.39 37.02
N LYS A 3 -0.28 -3.19 37.46
CA LYS A 3 -0.94 -2.20 36.56
C LYS A 3 -0.01 -1.62 35.48
N GLN A 4 1.28 -1.51 35.76
CA GLN A 4 2.30 -1.00 34.82
C GLN A 4 2.70 -2.08 33.81
N LYS A 5 2.74 -3.35 34.23
CA LYS A 5 2.91 -4.52 33.34
C LYS A 5 1.69 -4.81 32.46
N LYS A 6 0.48 -4.35 32.82
CA LYS A 6 -0.71 -4.38 31.95
C LYS A 6 -0.64 -3.29 30.87
N LYS A 7 -0.27 -2.06 31.27
CA LYS A 7 -0.05 -0.92 30.36
C LYS A 7 1.10 -1.15 29.36
N LEU A 8 2.13 -1.89 29.74
CA LEU A 8 3.19 -2.33 28.81
C LEU A 8 2.76 -3.49 27.90
N ARG A 9 1.73 -4.28 28.27
CA ARG A 9 1.18 -5.34 27.41
C ARG A 9 0.28 -4.75 26.32
N ASP A 10 -0.35 -3.61 26.61
CA ASP A 10 -1.11 -2.80 25.65
C ASP A 10 -0.19 -2.05 24.65
N CYS A 11 1.13 -2.12 24.82
CA CYS A 11 2.12 -1.64 23.83
C CYS A 11 2.47 -2.68 22.74
N VAL A 12 1.93 -3.90 22.80
CA VAL A 12 1.99 -4.84 21.66
C VAL A 12 1.02 -4.32 20.59
N GLY A 13 1.51 -3.36 19.79
CA GLY A 13 0.79 -2.73 18.69
C GLY A 13 -0.08 -1.53 19.09
N SER A 14 0.53 -0.42 19.51
CA SER A 14 -0.22 0.84 19.62
C SER A 14 -0.71 1.28 18.23
N LYS A 15 -1.88 1.93 18.13
CA LYS A 15 -2.40 2.46 16.85
C LYS A 15 -1.38 3.39 16.18
N PHE A 16 -0.65 4.14 16.99
CA PHE A 16 0.45 4.98 16.53
C PHE A 16 1.60 4.16 15.95
N GLY A 17 2.02 3.08 16.62
CA GLY A 17 3.08 2.19 16.12
C GLY A 17 2.71 1.53 14.80
N ALA A 18 1.47 1.06 14.64
CA ALA A 18 1.00 0.48 13.38
C ALA A 18 0.94 1.52 12.24
N MET A 19 0.54 2.77 12.54
CA MET A 19 0.55 3.85 11.56
C MET A 19 1.98 4.27 11.18
N LEU A 20 2.89 4.32 12.17
CA LEU A 20 4.29 4.66 11.97
C LEU A 20 4.99 3.60 11.11
N ASP A 21 4.77 2.32 11.38
CA ASP A 21 5.27 1.18 10.61
C ASP A 21 4.86 1.28 9.13
N MET A 22 3.56 1.49 8.87
CA MET A 22 3.04 1.69 7.51
C MET A 22 3.68 2.89 6.81
N LEU A 23 3.87 4.01 7.52
CA LEU A 23 4.47 5.21 6.96
C LEU A 23 5.96 5.00 6.64
N THR A 24 6.71 4.37 7.55
CA THR A 24 8.12 4.08 7.38
C THR A 24 8.35 3.13 6.20
N ASP A 25 7.52 2.10 6.04
CA ASP A 25 7.55 1.22 4.88
C ASP A 25 7.42 2.01 3.58
N ARG A 26 6.42 2.89 3.47
CA ARG A 26 6.22 3.69 2.25
C ARG A 26 7.39 4.64 1.99
N CYS A 27 7.90 5.31 3.01
CA CYS A 27 9.06 6.18 2.86
C CYS A 27 10.30 5.41 2.39
N ALA A 28 10.53 4.19 2.89
CA ALA A 28 11.63 3.34 2.45
C ALA A 28 11.51 2.98 0.96
N THR A 29 10.34 2.52 0.52
CA THR A 29 10.09 2.19 -0.89
C THR A 29 10.25 3.42 -1.80
N MET A 30 9.79 4.59 -1.36
CA MET A 30 9.97 5.86 -2.09
C MET A 30 11.44 6.19 -2.31
N CYS A 31 12.26 6.14 -1.26
CA CYS A 31 13.69 6.42 -1.35
C CYS A 31 14.39 5.45 -2.33
N LEU A 32 14.01 4.17 -2.31
CA LEU A 32 14.51 3.17 -3.26
C LEU A 32 14.08 3.49 -4.70
N LEU A 33 12.81 3.82 -4.93
CA LEU A 33 12.26 4.19 -6.23
C LEU A 33 12.92 5.44 -6.83
N VAL A 34 13.19 6.46 -6.00
CA VAL A 34 13.94 7.67 -6.44
C VAL A 34 15.35 7.29 -6.89
N THR A 35 16.02 6.41 -6.16
CA THR A 35 17.36 5.92 -6.51
C THR A 35 17.33 5.13 -7.83
N LEU A 36 16.32 4.26 -8.01
CA LEU A 36 16.13 3.53 -9.26
C LEU A 36 15.81 4.45 -10.45
N ALA A 37 15.02 5.50 -10.24
CA ALA A 37 14.75 6.50 -11.27
C ALA A 37 16.01 7.24 -11.70
N HIS A 38 16.97 7.44 -10.80
CA HIS A 38 18.28 7.99 -11.12
C HIS A 38 19.14 7.01 -11.95
N PHE A 39 19.16 5.72 -11.59
CA PHE A 39 19.92 4.70 -12.32
C PHE A 39 19.34 4.33 -13.68
N TYR A 40 18.01 4.42 -13.81
CA TYR A 40 17.27 3.99 -14.99
C TYR A 40 16.37 5.13 -15.51
N PRO A 41 16.96 6.23 -16.04
CA PRO A 41 16.23 7.44 -16.42
C PRO A 41 15.15 7.18 -17.50
N SER A 42 15.36 6.20 -18.39
CA SER A 42 14.36 5.80 -19.39
C SER A 42 13.05 5.28 -18.79
N TYR A 43 13.07 4.75 -17.57
CA TYR A 43 11.90 4.21 -16.87
C TYR A 43 11.42 5.13 -15.73
N MET A 44 12.02 6.32 -15.57
CA MET A 44 11.71 7.27 -14.51
C MET A 44 10.21 7.57 -14.39
N PHE A 45 9.51 7.75 -15.52
CA PHE A 45 8.08 8.00 -15.53
C PHE A 45 7.28 6.89 -14.83
N PHE A 46 7.64 5.62 -15.04
CA PHE A 46 6.95 4.49 -14.42
C PHE A 46 7.21 4.41 -12.92
N PHE A 47 8.44 4.70 -12.47
CA PHE A 47 8.75 4.76 -11.04
C PHE A 47 8.01 5.91 -10.35
N GLN A 48 7.93 7.08 -10.99
CA GLN A 48 7.15 8.22 -10.50
C GLN A 48 5.66 7.90 -10.42
N LEU A 49 5.10 7.26 -11.47
CA LEU A 49 3.70 6.85 -11.48
C LEU A 49 3.42 5.83 -10.38
N SER A 50 4.26 4.80 -10.21
CA SER A 50 4.10 3.81 -9.15
C SER A 50 4.16 4.45 -7.77
N MET A 51 5.07 5.39 -7.55
CA MET A 51 5.22 6.12 -6.29
C MET A 51 3.98 6.97 -5.99
N ALA A 52 3.50 7.73 -6.98
CA ALA A 52 2.32 8.57 -6.84
C ALA A 52 1.06 7.74 -6.54
N LEU A 53 0.87 6.62 -7.26
CA LEU A 53 -0.25 5.72 -7.06
C LEU A 53 -0.22 5.08 -5.67
N ASP A 54 0.95 4.63 -5.21
CA ASP A 54 1.07 3.98 -3.91
C ASP A 54 0.75 4.96 -2.76
N ILE A 55 1.30 6.18 -2.79
CA ILE A 55 1.00 7.21 -1.78
C ILE A 55 -0.48 7.62 -1.84
N ALA A 56 -1.01 7.93 -3.02
CA ALA A 56 -2.38 8.41 -3.17
C ALA A 56 -3.41 7.37 -2.69
N SER A 57 -3.22 6.10 -3.07
CA SER A 57 -4.13 5.01 -2.69
C SER A 57 -4.15 4.78 -1.18
N HIS A 58 -2.98 4.76 -0.52
CA HIS A 58 -2.89 4.60 0.93
C HIS A 58 -3.42 5.82 1.69
N TRP A 59 -3.10 7.03 1.22
CA TRP A 59 -3.56 8.25 1.86
C TRP A 59 -5.08 8.39 1.81
N LEU A 60 -5.70 8.18 0.64
CA LEU A 60 -7.15 8.22 0.52
C LEU A 60 -7.84 7.11 1.31
N HIS A 61 -7.27 5.91 1.34
CA HIS A 61 -7.83 4.80 2.13
C HIS A 61 -7.73 5.06 3.65
N LEU A 62 -6.62 5.62 4.12
CA LEU A 62 -6.46 6.03 5.51
C LEU A 62 -7.44 7.16 5.86
N HIS A 63 -7.50 8.20 5.02
CA HIS A 63 -8.40 9.33 5.21
C HIS A 63 -9.86 8.88 5.25
N SER A 64 -10.30 8.05 4.29
CA SER A 64 -11.66 7.51 4.27
C SER A 64 -11.96 6.72 5.54
N SER A 65 -11.01 5.93 6.03
CA SER A 65 -11.18 5.14 7.27
C SER A 65 -11.29 6.01 8.52
N VAL A 66 -10.56 7.13 8.58
CA VAL A 66 -10.61 8.10 9.69
C VAL A 66 -11.94 8.83 9.72
N VAL A 67 -12.37 9.38 8.58
CA VAL A 67 -13.67 10.07 8.46
C VAL A 67 -14.83 9.12 8.76
N GLN A 68 -14.75 7.89 8.23
CA GLN A 68 -15.71 6.82 8.49
C GLN A 68 -15.78 6.43 9.96
N GLY A 69 -14.66 6.41 10.68
CA GLY A 69 -14.64 6.16 12.12
C GLY A 69 -15.42 7.19 12.95
N GLY A 70 -15.67 8.38 12.41
CA GLY A 70 -16.54 9.41 12.98
C GLY A 70 -18.02 9.29 12.59
N ALA A 71 -18.35 8.57 11.52
CA ALA A 71 -19.69 8.46 10.94
C ALA A 71 -20.20 7.00 10.95
N SER A 72 -20.91 6.61 12.01
CA SER A 72 -21.38 5.22 12.26
C SER A 72 -22.47 4.66 11.31
N HIS A 73 -22.89 5.35 10.24
CA HIS A 73 -24.08 4.94 9.48
C HIS A 73 -23.87 4.78 7.97
N LYS A 74 -24.27 3.57 7.49
CA LYS A 74 -24.44 3.11 6.10
C LYS A 74 -23.26 3.38 5.17
N LEU A 75 -22.31 2.45 5.17
CA LEU A 75 -21.22 2.47 4.20
C LEU A 75 -21.47 1.45 3.10
N ILE A 76 -21.13 1.87 1.89
CA ILE A 76 -20.77 0.97 0.80
C ILE A 76 -19.55 0.19 1.31
N ASP A 77 -19.75 -1.09 1.58
CA ASP A 77 -18.68 -1.97 2.02
C ASP A 77 -17.58 -1.95 0.94
N LEU A 78 -16.38 -1.48 1.31
CA LEU A 78 -15.20 -1.52 0.45
C LEU A 78 -14.89 -2.98 0.02
N SER A 79 -15.44 -3.96 0.76
CA SER A 79 -15.43 -5.39 0.46
C SER A 79 -16.38 -5.82 -0.66
N ALA A 80 -17.16 -4.91 -1.26
CA ALA A 80 -18.00 -5.20 -2.43
C ALA A 80 -17.16 -5.59 -3.67
N ASN A 81 -15.89 -5.19 -3.73
CA ASN A 81 -14.96 -5.68 -4.75
C ASN A 81 -14.34 -7.02 -4.31
N PRO A 82 -14.65 -8.14 -4.98
CA PRO A 82 -14.16 -9.47 -4.59
C PRO A 82 -12.62 -9.56 -4.62
N ILE A 83 -11.97 -8.77 -5.48
CA ILE A 83 -10.51 -8.68 -5.58
C ILE A 83 -9.89 -8.07 -4.32
N LEU A 84 -10.46 -6.96 -3.82
CA LEU A 84 -10.00 -6.33 -2.57
C LEU A 84 -10.26 -7.25 -1.38
N ARG A 85 -11.40 -7.94 -1.38
CA ARG A 85 -11.74 -8.89 -0.32
C ARG A 85 -10.71 -10.01 -0.22
N ILE A 86 -10.30 -10.62 -1.33
CA ILE A 86 -9.27 -11.66 -1.34
C ILE A 86 -7.91 -11.10 -0.89
N TYR A 87 -7.56 -9.90 -1.36
CA TYR A 87 -6.31 -9.23 -1.02
C TYR A 87 -6.18 -8.92 0.48
N TYR A 88 -7.24 -8.42 1.12
CA TYR A 88 -7.24 -8.07 2.54
C TYR A 88 -7.58 -9.23 3.48
N HIS A 89 -8.29 -10.26 3.00
CA HIS A 89 -8.70 -11.41 3.84
C HIS A 89 -7.52 -12.34 4.17
N SER A 90 -6.52 -12.43 3.29
CA SER A 90 -5.34 -13.27 3.53
C SER A 90 -4.10 -12.42 3.84
N LYS A 91 -3.69 -12.42 5.12
CA LYS A 91 -2.43 -11.78 5.55
C LYS A 91 -1.20 -12.31 4.80
N ILE A 92 -1.24 -13.57 4.39
CA ILE A 92 -0.16 -14.21 3.62
C ILE A 92 -0.09 -13.57 2.23
N VAL A 93 -1.22 -13.38 1.56
CA VAL A 93 -1.25 -12.74 0.23
C VAL A 93 -0.76 -11.30 0.31
N LEU A 94 -1.24 -10.53 1.29
CA LEU A 94 -0.80 -9.15 1.50
C LEU A 94 0.71 -9.06 1.72
N PHE A 95 1.24 -9.89 2.63
CA PHE A 95 2.67 -9.93 2.91
C PHE A 95 3.48 -10.37 1.69
N CYS A 96 3.08 -11.44 0.99
CA CYS A 96 3.77 -11.91 -0.21
C CYS A 96 3.77 -10.86 -1.33
N MET A 97 2.70 -10.10 -1.52
CA MET A 97 2.65 -9.06 -2.55
C MET A 97 3.52 -7.85 -2.19
N CYS A 98 3.50 -7.41 -0.93
CA CYS A 98 4.41 -6.36 -0.45
C CYS A 98 5.88 -6.82 -0.54
N ALA A 99 6.21 -7.98 0.02
CA ALA A 99 7.56 -8.52 0.00
C ALA A 99 8.06 -8.77 -1.42
N GLY A 100 7.21 -9.30 -2.31
CA GLY A 100 7.57 -9.52 -3.72
C GLY A 100 7.83 -8.22 -4.47
N ASN A 101 7.06 -7.17 -4.19
CA ASN A 101 7.29 -5.85 -4.78
C ASN A 101 8.55 -5.15 -4.25
N GLU A 102 8.80 -5.19 -2.94
CA GLU A 102 10.06 -4.70 -2.38
C GLU A 102 11.24 -5.49 -2.96
N LEU A 103 11.11 -6.82 -3.06
CA LEU A 103 12.12 -7.67 -3.64
C LEU A 103 12.40 -7.32 -5.10
N PHE A 104 11.37 -7.01 -5.89
CA PHE A 104 11.54 -6.55 -7.28
C PHE A 104 12.41 -5.29 -7.36
N TYR A 105 12.10 -4.26 -6.57
CA TYR A 105 12.88 -3.01 -6.58
C TYR A 105 14.30 -3.21 -6.04
N CYS A 106 14.48 -4.04 -5.00
CA CYS A 106 15.79 -4.42 -4.51
C CYS A 106 16.62 -5.16 -5.55
N MET A 107 16.02 -6.08 -6.31
CA MET A 107 16.72 -6.80 -7.38
C MET A 107 17.08 -5.88 -8.55
N LEU A 108 16.20 -4.94 -8.93
CA LEU A 108 16.54 -3.90 -9.91
C LEU A 108 17.73 -3.05 -9.44
N TYR A 109 17.80 -2.72 -8.16
CA TYR A 109 18.92 -1.98 -7.60
C TYR A 109 20.22 -2.79 -7.68
N LEU A 110 20.20 -4.07 -7.31
CA LEU A 110 21.38 -4.94 -7.41
C LEU A 110 21.83 -5.17 -8.85
N LEU A 111 20.87 -5.34 -9.78
CA LEU A 111 21.13 -5.53 -11.21
C LEU A 111 21.89 -4.36 -11.84
N HIS A 112 21.77 -3.15 -11.27
CA HIS A 112 22.57 -2.02 -11.73
C HIS A 112 24.07 -2.24 -11.50
N PHE A 113 24.46 -2.94 -10.43
CA PHE A 113 25.86 -3.17 -10.08
C PHE A 113 26.40 -4.52 -10.55
N THR A 114 25.60 -5.58 -10.44
CA THR A 114 26.00 -6.94 -10.80
C THR A 114 24.80 -7.80 -11.18
N GLU A 115 24.99 -8.75 -12.10
CA GLU A 115 23.93 -9.71 -12.44
C GLU A 115 23.88 -10.91 -11.47
N GLY A 116 24.88 -11.03 -10.58
CA GLY A 116 24.98 -12.10 -9.60
C GLY A 116 25.55 -13.40 -10.17
N PRO A 117 25.60 -14.48 -9.36
CA PRO A 117 26.07 -15.77 -9.83
C PRO A 117 25.18 -16.28 -10.96
N ILE A 118 25.81 -16.79 -12.02
CA ILE A 118 25.11 -17.29 -13.20
C ILE A 118 24.54 -18.66 -12.87
N ILE A 119 23.22 -18.78 -12.93
CA ILE A 119 22.47 -20.02 -12.71
C ILE A 119 21.68 -20.26 -14.00
N TRP A 120 21.91 -21.40 -14.66
CA TRP A 120 21.21 -21.74 -15.92
C TRP A 120 21.32 -20.66 -17.02
N PHE A 121 22.52 -20.12 -17.25
CA PHE A 121 22.82 -19.08 -18.25
C PHE A 121 22.20 -17.69 -17.99
N ILE A 122 21.50 -17.49 -16.87
CA ILE A 122 20.91 -16.22 -16.46
C ILE A 122 21.47 -15.82 -15.09
N GLY A 123 21.80 -14.54 -14.89
CA GLY A 123 22.21 -14.03 -13.58
C GLY A 123 21.09 -14.20 -12.53
N LEU A 124 21.41 -14.70 -11.34
CA LEU A 124 20.44 -14.95 -10.27
C LEU A 124 19.52 -13.75 -9.98
N TRP A 125 20.08 -12.53 -9.93
CA TRP A 125 19.29 -11.33 -9.65
C TRP A 125 18.31 -11.02 -10.77
N LYS A 126 18.68 -11.30 -12.02
CA LYS A 126 17.83 -11.15 -13.20
C LYS A 126 16.67 -12.14 -13.17
N LEU A 127 16.95 -13.39 -12.79
CA LEU A 127 15.92 -14.41 -12.64
C LEU A 127 14.90 -14.03 -11.56
N ILE A 128 15.36 -13.62 -10.38
CA ILE A 128 14.47 -13.20 -9.29
C ILE A 128 13.66 -11.98 -9.72
N CYS A 129 14.28 -11.00 -10.37
CA CYS A 129 13.60 -9.82 -10.90
C CYS A 129 12.47 -10.17 -11.89
N ILE A 130 12.71 -11.11 -12.81
CA ILE A 130 11.69 -11.58 -13.77
C ILE A 130 10.53 -12.27 -13.03
N LEU A 131 10.83 -13.07 -12.00
CA LEU A 131 9.82 -13.77 -11.20
C LEU A 131 8.96 -12.81 -10.36
N THR A 132 9.56 -11.73 -9.84
CA THR A 132 8.86 -10.75 -9.00
C THR A 132 8.20 -9.63 -9.78
N PHE A 133 8.59 -9.39 -11.03
CA PHE A 133 7.96 -8.43 -11.94
C PHE A 133 6.43 -8.56 -12.04
N PRO A 134 5.83 -9.74 -12.32
CA PRO A 134 4.37 -9.87 -12.37
C PRO A 134 3.71 -9.53 -11.03
N VAL A 135 4.37 -9.83 -9.90
CA VAL A 135 3.86 -9.48 -8.57
C VAL A 135 3.78 -7.96 -8.39
N SER A 136 4.80 -7.23 -8.85
CA SER A 136 4.81 -5.77 -8.82
C SER A 136 3.68 -5.17 -9.68
N ILE A 137 3.47 -5.68 -10.90
CA ILE A 137 2.36 -5.23 -11.77
C ILE A 137 1.00 -5.48 -11.13
N VAL A 138 0.75 -6.68 -10.60
CA VAL A 138 -0.53 -6.98 -9.95
C VAL A 138 -0.72 -6.09 -8.73
N LYS A 139 0.33 -5.85 -7.94
CA LYS A 139 0.26 -4.94 -6.78
C LYS A 139 -0.09 -3.51 -7.21
N SER A 140 0.56 -2.96 -8.24
CA SER A 140 0.24 -1.63 -8.77
C SER A 140 -1.22 -1.56 -9.26
N GLY A 141 -1.71 -2.63 -9.90
CA GLY A 141 -3.12 -2.74 -10.30
C GLY A 141 -4.07 -2.72 -9.10
N ILE A 142 -3.76 -3.45 -8.03
CA ILE A 142 -4.55 -3.43 -6.78
C ILE A 142 -4.55 -2.04 -6.16
N SER A 143 -3.42 -1.32 -6.14
CA SER A 143 -3.36 0.06 -5.64
C SER A 143 -4.28 1.00 -6.43
N VAL A 144 -4.43 0.82 -7.75
CA VAL A 144 -5.40 1.58 -8.56
C VAL A 144 -6.84 1.25 -8.17
N VAL A 145 -7.18 -0.04 -8.01
CA VAL A 145 -8.54 -0.42 -7.60
C VAL A 145 -8.84 0.11 -6.19
N GLN A 146 -7.87 0.06 -5.28
CA GLN A 146 -7.96 0.60 -3.94
C GLN A 146 -8.19 2.11 -3.96
N LEU A 147 -7.47 2.83 -4.82
CA LEU A 147 -7.65 4.27 -5.02
C LEU A 147 -9.08 4.60 -5.47
N ILE A 148 -9.57 3.92 -6.51
CA ILE A 148 -10.93 4.13 -7.04
C ILE A 148 -11.99 3.82 -5.98
N ALA A 149 -11.83 2.72 -5.25
CA ALA A 149 -12.74 2.33 -4.19
C ALA A 149 -12.78 3.38 -3.06
N ALA A 150 -11.60 3.83 -2.61
CA ALA A 150 -11.50 4.87 -1.57
C ALA A 150 -12.11 6.20 -2.02
N SER A 151 -11.89 6.62 -3.28
CA SER A 151 -12.50 7.83 -3.84
C SER A 151 -14.03 7.74 -3.87
N LYS A 152 -14.60 6.60 -4.30
CA LYS A 152 -16.06 6.40 -4.29
C LYS A 152 -16.63 6.47 -2.88
N ASN A 153 -15.93 5.90 -1.90
CA ASN A 153 -16.35 5.96 -0.51
C ASN A 153 -16.31 7.38 0.05
N MET A 154 -15.27 8.16 -0.26
CA MET A 154 -15.21 9.58 0.12
C MET A 154 -16.39 10.39 -0.44
N VAL A 155 -16.71 10.23 -1.73
CA VAL A 155 -17.86 10.92 -2.34
C VAL A 155 -19.17 10.52 -1.65
N SER A 156 -19.35 9.24 -1.32
CA SER A 156 -20.56 8.78 -0.63
C SER A 156 -20.69 9.37 0.78
N LEU A 157 -19.57 9.56 1.49
CA LEU A 157 -19.54 10.21 2.80
C LEU A 157 -19.91 11.69 2.68
N ASP A 158 -19.33 12.40 1.71
CA ASP A 158 -19.64 13.82 1.47
C ASP A 158 -21.12 14.04 1.14
N MET A 159 -21.72 13.14 0.35
CA MET A 159 -23.16 13.20 0.05
C MET A 159 -24.00 12.99 1.32
N ALA A 160 -23.68 11.98 2.13
CA ALA A 160 -24.40 11.70 3.36
C ALA A 160 -24.28 12.82 4.42
N GLU A 161 -23.14 13.50 4.48
CA GLU A 161 -22.96 14.67 5.35
C GLU A 161 -23.81 15.86 4.91
N ARG A 162 -23.92 16.10 3.59
CA ARG A 162 -24.77 17.15 3.03
C ARG A 162 -26.25 16.90 3.29
N GLU A 163 -26.73 15.67 3.14
CA GLU A 163 -28.11 15.29 3.46
C GLU A 163 -28.44 15.56 4.94
N LYS A 164 -27.53 15.19 5.86
CA LYS A 164 -27.70 15.46 7.29
C LYS A 164 -27.68 16.96 7.63
N ALA A 165 -26.93 17.77 6.88
CA ALA A 165 -26.91 19.22 7.07
C ALA A 165 -28.22 19.87 6.61
N GLN A 166 -28.79 19.39 5.50
CA GLN A 166 -30.09 19.84 4.99
C GLN A 166 -31.23 19.46 5.95
N ALA A 167 -31.26 18.21 6.42
CA ALA A 167 -32.28 17.73 7.36
C ALA A 167 -32.25 18.38 8.76
N LYS A 168 -31.18 19.13 9.10
CA LYS A 168 -31.09 19.93 10.34
C LYS A 168 -31.58 21.38 10.15
N THR A 169 -31.73 21.80 8.91
CA THR A 169 -32.12 23.17 8.54
C THR A 169 -33.63 23.30 8.33
N GLU A 170 -34.30 22.18 8.06
CA GLU A 170 -35.77 22.02 8.05
C GLU A 170 -36.31 21.73 9.46
#